data_AF-A0A1M5XMB3-F1
#
_entry.id   AF-A0A1M5XMB3-F1
#
_cell.length_a   1.000
_cell.length_b   1.000
_cell.length_c   1.000
_cell.angle_alpha   90.00
_cell.angle_beta   90.00
_cell.angle_gamma   90.00
#
_symmetry.space_group_name_H-M   'P 1'
#
loop_
_entity.id
_entity.type
_entity.pdbx_description
1 polymer ?
#
loop_
_entity_poly.entity_id
_entity_poly.type
_entity_poly.pdbx_seq_one_letter_code
_entity_poly.pdbx_strand_id
1 'polypeptide(L)'
;MMDADGGQKQRIQQKEDELRDRVIYLAMDLAPAGRGIYRYLEERTGIPAARWQNVMLKRQLPTLAMLIALLDYRRPYAEWLLTGDDLGQGRSPSNERWESFLKHREWVQGNKAAGKED
;
A
#
# COMPACT_ATOMS: atom_id res chain seq x y z
N MET A 1 -0.38 -13.91 -33.87
CA MET A 1 0.15 -14.68 -32.72
C MET A 1 1.12 -13.83 -31.91
N MET A 2 0.73 -12.57 -31.67
CA MET A 2 1.22 -11.69 -30.60
C MET A 2 -0.02 -11.49 -29.69
N ASP A 3 0.12 -10.97 -28.46
CA ASP A 3 -0.99 -10.49 -27.57
C ASP A 3 -1.28 -11.29 -26.28
N ALA A 4 -0.72 -12.48 -26.04
CA ALA A 4 -0.87 -13.15 -24.73
C ALA A 4 0.04 -12.53 -23.64
N ASP A 5 1.24 -12.11 -24.03
CA ASP A 5 2.31 -11.65 -23.11
C ASP A 5 2.05 -10.24 -22.55
N GLY A 6 1.51 -9.34 -23.38
CA GLY A 6 1.17 -7.97 -22.96
C GLY A 6 0.06 -7.91 -21.92
N GLY A 7 -0.97 -8.74 -22.08
CA GLY A 7 -2.07 -8.82 -21.12
C GLY A 7 -1.64 -9.38 -19.76
N GLN A 8 -0.75 -10.37 -19.74
CA GLN A 8 -0.21 -10.91 -18.49
C GLN A 8 0.64 -9.88 -17.74
N LYS A 9 1.51 -9.16 -18.45
CA LYS A 9 2.35 -8.10 -17.85
C LYS A 9 1.52 -6.98 -17.23
N GLN A 10 0.48 -6.53 -17.93
CA GLN A 10 -0.41 -5.49 -17.42
C GLN A 10 -1.15 -5.93 -16.15
N ARG A 11 -1.64 -7.17 -16.12
CA ARG A 11 -2.28 -7.75 -14.93
C ARG A 11 -1.34 -7.84 -13.74
N ILE A 12 -0.07 -8.21 -13.96
CA ILE A 12 0.94 -8.24 -12.89
C ILE A 12 1.17 -6.83 -12.35
N GLN A 13 1.33 -5.84 -13.24
CA GLN A 13 1.56 -4.47 -12.82
C GLN A 13 0.40 -3.92 -11.98
N GLN A 14 -0.85 -4.21 -12.38
CA GLN A 14 -2.03 -3.84 -11.61
C GLN A 14 -2.00 -4.46 -10.21
N LYS A 15 -1.72 -5.76 -10.10
CA LYS A 15 -1.63 -6.45 -8.80
C LYS A 15 -0.54 -5.89 -7.90
N GLU A 16 0.59 -5.48 -8.47
CA GLU A 16 1.68 -4.82 -7.75
C GLU A 16 1.26 -3.45 -7.20
N ASP A 17 0.50 -2.67 -7.97
CA ASP A 17 -0.02 -1.38 -7.53
C ASP A 17 -1.07 -1.56 -6.42
N GLU A 18 -1.98 -2.52 -6.55
CA GLU A 18 -2.97 -2.88 -5.52
C GLU A 18 -2.29 -3.39 -4.24
N LEU A 19 -1.22 -4.20 -4.36
CA LEU A 19 -0.40 -4.63 -3.23
C LEU A 19 0.25 -3.44 -2.53
N ARG A 20 0.80 -2.49 -3.30
CA ARG A 20 1.40 -1.28 -2.77
C ARG A 20 0.37 -0.48 -1.95
N ASP A 21 -0.83 -0.29 -2.47
CA ASP A 21 -1.86 0.48 -1.76
C ASP A 21 -2.31 -0.21 -0.46
N ARG A 22 -2.41 -1.54 -0.43
CA ARG A 22 -2.69 -2.31 0.80
C ARG A 22 -1.57 -2.19 1.83
N VAL A 23 -0.31 -2.24 1.40
CA VAL A 23 0.85 -1.99 2.28
C VAL A 23 0.79 -0.59 2.88
N ILE A 24 0.46 0.42 2.07
CA ILE A 24 0.37 1.80 2.55
C ILE A 24 -0.77 1.95 3.55
N TYR A 25 -1.92 1.33 3.29
CA TYR A 25 -3.04 1.32 4.22
C TYR A 25 -2.64 0.78 5.59
N LEU A 26 -2.02 -0.41 5.62
CA LEU A 26 -1.57 -1.03 6.88
C LEU A 26 -0.46 -0.23 7.57
N ALA A 27 0.45 0.38 6.81
CA ALA A 27 1.47 1.25 7.38
C ALA A 27 0.87 2.51 8.03
N MET A 28 -0.19 3.07 7.45
CA MET A 28 -0.93 4.20 8.03
C MET A 28 -1.83 3.79 9.20
N ASP A 29 -2.30 2.55 9.25
CA ASP A 29 -3.03 1.99 10.40
C ASP A 29 -2.08 1.69 11.58
N LEU A 30 -0.84 1.27 11.28
CA LEU A 30 0.20 1.05 12.29
C LEU A 30 0.73 2.34 12.91
N ALA A 31 0.96 3.36 12.10
CA ALA A 31 1.64 4.57 12.52
C ALA A 31 0.66 5.70 12.89
N PRO A 32 1.01 6.56 13.86
CA PRO A 32 0.17 7.70 14.20
C PRO A 32 0.03 8.64 13.00
N ALA A 33 -1.16 9.21 12.85
CA ALA A 33 -1.43 10.20 11.82
C ALA A 33 -0.58 11.47 12.04
N GLY A 34 0.04 11.98 10.97
CA GLY A 34 0.73 13.27 10.96
C GLY A 34 2.25 13.20 10.82
N ARG A 35 2.94 14.20 11.37
CA ARG A 35 4.39 14.37 11.22
C ARG A 35 5.12 13.23 11.95
N GLY A 36 6.06 12.60 11.25
CA GLY A 36 6.92 11.56 11.82
C GLY A 36 6.54 10.13 11.46
N ILE A 37 5.52 9.91 10.63
CA ILE A 37 5.06 8.56 10.20
C ILE A 37 6.21 7.64 9.78
N TYR A 38 7.15 8.12 8.95
CA TYR A 38 8.24 7.29 8.44
C TYR A 38 9.24 6.90 9.54
N ARG A 39 9.56 7.84 10.43
CA ARG A 39 10.44 7.59 11.57
C ARG A 39 9.80 6.59 12.55
N TYR A 40 8.51 6.73 12.80
CA TYR A 40 7.76 5.78 13.62
C TYR A 40 7.81 4.37 13.03
N LEU A 41 7.57 4.23 11.72
CA LEU A 41 7.65 2.95 11.03
C LEU A 41 9.05 2.35 11.10
N GLU A 42 10.10 3.17 10.97
CA GLU A 42 11.48 2.72 11.12
C GLU A 42 11.78 2.21 12.53
N GLU A 43 11.45 2.99 13.56
CA GLU A 43 11.64 2.61 14.96
C GLU A 43 10.88 1.31 15.29
N ARG A 44 9.69 1.12 14.71
CA ARG A 44 8.85 -0.06 14.98
C ARG A 44 9.25 -1.31 14.22
N THR A 45 9.74 -1.16 12.98
CA THR A 45 9.98 -2.28 12.05
C THR A 45 11.45 -2.55 11.77
N GLY A 46 12.34 -1.63 12.14
CA GLY A 46 13.76 -1.66 11.78
C GLY A 46 14.03 -1.36 10.29
N ILE A 47 13.00 -1.05 9.50
CA ILE A 47 13.12 -0.76 8.06
C ILE A 47 13.33 0.74 7.86
N PRO A 48 14.35 1.18 7.11
CA PRO A 48 14.67 2.60 6.99
C PRO A 48 13.49 3.47 6.58
N ALA A 49 13.32 4.63 7.23
CA ALA A 49 12.23 5.58 6.96
C ALA A 49 12.14 5.96 5.48
N ALA A 50 13.29 6.12 4.82
CA ALA A 50 13.37 6.44 3.39
C ALA A 50 12.71 5.37 2.50
N ARG A 51 12.78 4.08 2.88
CA ARG A 51 12.10 3.02 2.13
C ARG A 51 10.59 3.14 2.26
N TRP A 52 10.09 3.37 3.48
CA TRP A 52 8.66 3.61 3.71
C TRP A 52 8.16 4.82 2.92
N GLN A 53 8.92 5.91 2.92
CA GLN A 53 8.62 7.09 2.13
C GLN A 53 8.56 6.79 0.62
N ASN A 54 9.52 6.03 0.09
CA ASN A 54 9.53 5.69 -1.34
C ASN A 54 8.32 4.85 -1.77
N VAL A 55 7.89 3.90 -0.93
CA VAL A 55 6.66 3.13 -1.18
C VAL A 55 5.43 4.02 -1.14
N MET A 56 5.30 4.89 -0.13
CA MET A 56 4.16 5.81 -0.01
C MET A 56 4.06 6.78 -1.20
N LEU A 57 5.20 7.21 -1.73
CA LEU A 57 5.32 8.07 -2.91
C LEU A 57 5.25 7.32 -4.25
N LYS A 58 4.94 6.01 -4.26
CA LYS A 58 4.90 5.16 -5.47
C LYS A 58 6.22 5.16 -6.28
N ARG A 59 7.36 5.44 -5.64
CA ARG A 59 8.70 5.39 -6.26
C ARG A 59 9.30 4.00 -6.25
N GLN A 60 8.78 3.12 -5.39
CA GLN A 60 9.26 1.76 -5.20
C GLN A 60 8.07 0.84 -4.90
N LEU A 61 8.22 -0.45 -5.24
CA LEU A 61 7.35 -1.49 -4.70
C LEU A 61 7.69 -1.81 -3.23
N PRO A 62 6.72 -2.30 -2.45
CA PRO A 62 6.98 -2.84 -1.12
C PRO A 62 8.02 -3.95 -1.17
N THR A 63 8.92 -3.98 -0.18
CA THR A 63 9.86 -5.09 -0.04
C THR A 63 9.25 -6.22 0.77
N LEU A 64 9.79 -7.43 0.63
CA LEU A 64 9.37 -8.57 1.47
C LEU A 64 9.50 -8.27 2.96
N ALA A 65 10.54 -7.54 3.38
CA ALA A 65 10.69 -7.11 4.78
C ALA A 65 9.52 -6.26 5.28
N MET A 66 8.99 -5.35 4.44
CA MET A 66 7.81 -4.55 4.78
C MET A 66 6.56 -5.40 4.91
N LEU A 67 6.38 -6.39 4.02
CA LEU A 67 5.28 -7.33 4.10
C LEU A 67 5.34 -8.10 5.44
N ILE A 68 6.48 -8.73 5.74
CA ILE A 68 6.69 -9.48 6.99
C ILE A 68 6.40 -8.59 8.21
N ALA A 69 6.93 -7.37 8.26
CA ALA A 69 6.71 -6.46 9.37
C ALA A 69 5.23 -6.11 9.60
N LEU A 70 4.45 -5.93 8.52
CA LEU A 70 3.01 -5.67 8.62
C LEU A 70 2.20 -6.92 8.97
N LEU A 71 2.64 -8.10 8.52
CA LEU A 71 2.03 -9.38 8.88
C LEU A 71 2.24 -9.72 10.37
N ASP A 72 3.39 -9.36 10.94
CA ASP A 72 3.63 -9.51 12.38
C ASP A 72 2.79 -8.53 13.20
N TYR A 73 2.55 -7.32 12.69
CA TYR A 73 1.68 -6.35 13.33
C TYR A 73 0.19 -6.74 13.26
N ARG A 74 -0.29 -7.14 12.09
CA ARG A 74 -1.73 -7.30 11.80
C ARG A 74 -2.02 -8.63 11.12
N ARG A 75 -1.53 -9.72 11.73
CA ARG A 75 -1.62 -11.10 11.22
C ARG A 75 -2.96 -11.50 10.60
N PRO A 76 -4.13 -11.13 11.16
CA PRO A 76 -5.40 -11.49 10.52
C PRO A 76 -5.54 -10.97 9.07
N TYR A 77 -4.87 -9.88 8.70
CA TYR A 77 -4.95 -9.30 7.35
C TYR A 77 -3.99 -9.93 6.34
N ALA A 78 -3.35 -11.06 6.66
CA ALA A 78 -2.32 -11.64 5.81
C ALA A 78 -2.81 -11.99 4.40
N GLU A 79 -3.94 -12.69 4.32
CA GLU A 79 -4.57 -13.06 3.05
C GLU A 79 -4.91 -11.80 2.25
N TRP A 80 -5.66 -10.87 2.87
CA TRP A 80 -6.07 -9.62 2.24
C TRP A 80 -4.88 -8.78 1.74
N LEU A 81 -3.80 -8.68 2.53
CA LEU A 81 -2.59 -7.95 2.14
C LEU A 81 -1.96 -8.51 0.86
N LEU A 82 -1.96 -9.83 0.68
CA LEU A 82 -1.30 -10.48 -0.45
C LEU A 82 -2.24 -10.62 -1.66
N THR A 83 -3.49 -11.01 -1.44
CA THR A 83 -4.42 -11.40 -2.52
C THR A 83 -5.49 -10.35 -2.84
N GLY A 84 -5.87 -9.54 -1.85
CA GLY A 84 -6.84 -8.44 -1.99
C GLY A 84 -8.23 -8.87 -1.55
N ASP A 85 -8.35 -10.12 -1.11
CA ASP A 85 -9.56 -10.77 -0.69
C ASP A 85 -9.32 -11.39 0.69
N ASP A 86 -10.35 -11.44 1.52
CA ASP A 86 -10.33 -12.14 2.80
C ASP A 86 -11.24 -13.36 2.81
N LEU A 87 -11.79 -13.73 1.64
CA LEU A 87 -12.73 -14.83 1.46
C LEU A 87 -13.98 -14.70 2.32
N GLY A 88 -14.39 -13.46 2.64
CA GLY A 88 -15.53 -13.16 3.48
C GLY A 88 -15.29 -13.44 4.98
N GLN A 89 -14.05 -13.60 5.40
CA GLN A 89 -13.72 -13.96 6.80
C GLN A 89 -13.71 -12.77 7.76
N GLY A 90 -13.98 -11.54 7.29
CA GLY A 90 -13.88 -10.32 8.11
C GLY A 90 -12.44 -10.05 8.53
N ARG A 91 -11.48 -10.48 7.71
CA ARG A 91 -10.03 -10.40 7.89
C ARG A 91 -9.42 -9.37 6.95
N SER A 92 -10.20 -8.36 6.61
CA SER A 92 -9.87 -7.19 5.80
C SER A 92 -10.44 -5.94 6.46
N PRO A 93 -10.00 -4.73 6.09
CA PRO A 93 -10.75 -3.53 6.44
C PRO A 93 -12.15 -3.58 5.85
N SER A 94 -13.10 -2.87 6.48
CA SER A 94 -14.42 -2.71 5.85
C SER A 94 -14.30 -2.04 4.49
N ASN A 95 -15.16 -2.43 3.55
CA ASN A 95 -15.21 -1.84 2.21
C ASN A 95 -15.27 -0.31 2.27
N GLU A 96 -16.08 0.24 3.18
CA GLU A 96 -16.15 1.69 3.39
C GLU A 96 -14.78 2.30 3.72
N ARG A 97 -14.04 1.75 4.69
CA ARG A 97 -12.73 2.29 5.09
C ARG A 97 -11.70 2.16 3.98
N TRP A 98 -11.75 1.06 3.22
CA TRP A 98 -10.85 0.83 2.09
C TRP A 98 -11.12 1.80 0.94
N GLU A 99 -12.39 1.95 0.54
CA GLU A 99 -12.81 2.88 -0.52
C GLU A 99 -12.52 4.34 -0.16
N SER A 100 -12.78 4.74 1.09
CA SER A 100 -12.44 6.08 1.58
C SER A 100 -10.94 6.34 1.50
N PHE A 101 -10.11 5.34 1.80
CA PHE A 101 -8.66 5.45 1.70
C PHE A 101 -8.20 5.62 0.24
N LEU A 102 -8.73 4.82 -0.70
CA LEU A 102 -8.38 4.93 -2.11
C LEU A 102 -8.76 6.30 -2.67
N LYS A 103 -10.00 6.75 -2.43
CA LYS A 103 -10.48 8.09 -2.84
C LYS A 103 -9.61 9.21 -2.30
N HIS A 104 -9.22 9.13 -1.02
CA HIS A 104 -8.34 10.13 -0.43
C HIS A 104 -6.97 10.16 -1.12
N ARG A 105 -6.39 9.00 -1.44
CA ARG A 105 -5.10 8.91 -2.13
C ARG A 105 -5.15 9.46 -3.55
N GLU A 106 -6.20 9.15 -4.29
CA GLU A 106 -6.43 9.68 -5.63
C GLU A 106 -6.55 11.20 -5.61
N TRP A 107 -7.34 11.74 -4.68
CA TRP A 107 -7.48 13.19 -4.50
C TRP A 107 -6.14 13.88 -4.17
N VAL A 108 -5.35 13.32 -3.25
CA VAL A 108 -4.01 13.86 -2.92
C VAL A 108 -3.08 13.82 -4.13
N GLN A 109 -3.13 12.75 -4.94
CA GLN A 109 -2.30 12.60 -6.14
C GLN A 109 -2.71 13.60 -7.23
N GLY A 110 -4.01 13.75 -7.48
CA GLY A 110 -4.55 14.70 -8.46
C GLY A 110 -4.19 16.15 -8.13
N ASN A 111 -4.38 16.58 -6.88
CA ASN A 111 -4.04 17.95 -6.46
C ASN A 111 -2.54 18.23 -6.52
N LYS A 112 -1.70 17.24 -6.25
CA LYS A 112 -0.25 17.38 -6.35
C LYS A 112 0.25 17.44 -7.79
N ALA A 113 -0.49 16.86 -8.74
CA ALA A 113 -0.20 16.99 -10.16
C ALA A 113 -0.60 18.39 -10.66
N ALA A 114 -1.80 18.87 -10.30
CA ALA A 114 -2.27 20.20 -10.67
C ALA A 114 -1.36 21.33 -10.14
N GLY A 115 -0.89 21.24 -8.89
CA GLY A 115 0.01 22.25 -8.32
C GLY A 115 1.47 22.18 -8.80
N LYS A 116 1.80 21.33 -9.77
CA LYS A 116 3.13 21.28 -10.43
C LYS A 116 3.12 21.88 -11.84
N GLU A 117 1.94 22.26 -12.36
CA GLU A 117 1.76 22.85 -13.68
C GLU A 117 1.72 24.40 -13.66
N ASP A 118 1.85 25.00 -12.47
CA ASP A 118 2.04 26.44 -12.22
C ASP A 118 3.51 26.75 -11.84
#